data_AF-A0A971XIF3-F1
#
_entry.id   AF-A0A971XIF3-F1
#
_cell.length_a   1.000
_cell.length_b   1.000
_cell.length_c   1.000
_cell.angle_alpha   90.00
_cell.angle_beta   90.00
_cell.angle_gamma   90.00
#
_symmetry.space_group_name_H-M   'P 1'
#
loop_
_entity.id
_entity.type
_entity.pdbx_description
1 polymer ?
#
loop_
_entity_poly.entity_id
_entity_poly.type
_entity_poly.pdbx_seq_one_letter_code
_entity_poly.pdbx_strand_id
1 'polypeptide(L)'
;MKLKSSIYLFIASMVILFSACTPEQYDLGEKDVTPDDLVEGLAYTIAHDADNPNIVYLESKMGDSYTALWEHPQGRSQAKKVTLQMPFDGVYAVRFGVQTRGGVVYGEPATFTIQDFYAGFVTNELWTLLTGGVGASKTWIPDNGQYGLAPGELSYADPSGTVEWNNWSANWEPAAGFSMAAGDNPIWESSITFNLINGANVQVDDRSTGGVGEKNGSFMLNTDAHTITFTDVDLLHTAGWSNMTSNWKKDLKILTMTENQLRIGILREKDTSGEDPWWIVWNFVNKEYADSYEAPAQEVFPTLPDDWRDYVEPKTNLVTTYKLSDDTPFDWCNLDGSLKGIANISARSGVEEVTLVFNSGTGDYTLTDIAGVEYKGKYSLSDDGIYTFSEALPEILLSTDGRALFKSNADRSLRIMSYETSDFTGGLTDLWLASKELDDQGNLYQYMGYHFVAQTAGAVKSYKGQLSFFDTGWVFLTSEVVFISGDGDYTFEITGSSDIPYGLYLDIQKILKENPNMDVAIKDIKVDGTSIPFDDTVIDRGIGDDETSARRYILNPWGATAADTPYYLFQSGISVTITVKMDNGTPFIVEEE
;
A
#
# COMPACT_ATOMS: atom_id res chain seq x y z
N MET A 1 9.63 -84.20 42.73
CA MET A 1 8.58 -84.32 41.68
C MET A 1 8.18 -82.94 41.12
N LYS A 2 9.15 -82.04 40.85
CA LYS A 2 8.94 -80.63 40.49
C LYS A 2 9.70 -80.20 39.21
N LEU A 3 10.04 -81.16 38.34
CA LEU A 3 10.72 -80.89 37.05
C LEU A 3 9.88 -81.31 35.83
N LYS A 4 8.73 -81.97 36.04
CA LYS A 4 7.84 -82.44 34.96
C LYS A 4 6.67 -81.50 34.66
N SER A 5 6.38 -80.49 35.51
CA SER A 5 5.29 -79.53 35.28
C SER A 5 5.72 -78.32 34.43
N SER A 6 7.01 -77.97 34.41
CA SER A 6 7.52 -76.81 33.66
C SER A 6 7.82 -77.12 32.18
N ILE A 7 7.95 -78.40 31.81
CA ILE A 7 8.18 -78.83 30.42
C ILE A 7 6.86 -78.86 29.64
N TYR A 8 5.75 -79.28 30.25
CA TYR A 8 4.44 -79.26 29.58
C TYR A 8 3.87 -77.84 29.41
N LEU A 9 4.21 -76.90 30.29
CA LEU A 9 3.80 -75.49 30.14
C LEU A 9 4.60 -74.77 29.04
N PHE A 10 5.87 -75.15 28.82
CA PHE A 10 6.73 -74.60 27.77
C PHE A 10 6.42 -75.21 26.38
N ILE A 11 6.04 -76.49 26.32
CA ILE A 11 5.62 -77.15 25.07
C ILE A 11 4.20 -76.71 24.67
N ALA A 12 3.30 -76.47 25.63
CA ALA A 12 1.98 -75.90 25.34
C ALA A 12 2.05 -74.43 24.87
N SER A 13 3.03 -73.63 25.32
CA SER A 13 3.24 -72.27 24.82
C SER A 13 3.92 -72.21 23.45
N MET A 14 4.66 -73.26 23.05
CA MET A 14 5.33 -73.31 21.74
C MET A 14 4.42 -73.81 20.59
N VAL A 15 3.31 -74.49 20.89
CA VAL A 15 2.35 -74.97 19.88
C VAL A 15 1.28 -73.93 19.54
N ILE A 16 1.01 -72.95 20.42
CA ILE A 16 0.10 -71.82 20.15
C ILE A 16 0.75 -70.77 19.22
N LEU A 17 2.09 -70.79 19.06
CA LEU A 17 2.82 -69.88 18.18
C LEU A 17 2.88 -70.32 16.70
N PHE A 18 2.29 -71.48 16.35
CA PHE A 18 2.24 -71.95 14.95
C PHE A 18 0.80 -72.08 14.39
N SER A 19 -0.21 -71.55 15.09
CA SER A 19 -1.59 -71.46 14.58
C SER A 19 -2.03 -70.03 14.21
N ALA A 20 -1.13 -69.04 14.36
CA ALA A 20 -1.40 -67.63 14.06
C ALA A 20 -0.85 -67.18 12.69
N CYS A 21 -0.54 -68.12 11.80
CA CYS A 21 -0.38 -67.84 10.38
C CYS A 21 -1.45 -68.61 9.61
N THR A 22 -2.72 -68.17 9.73
CA THR A 22 -3.43 -67.98 8.45
C THR A 22 -2.58 -66.94 7.73
N PRO A 23 -2.16 -67.15 6.46
CA PRO A 23 -1.59 -66.04 5.73
C PRO A 23 -2.62 -64.91 5.83
N GLU A 24 -2.29 -63.84 6.55
CA GLU A 24 -2.98 -62.58 6.37
C GLU A 24 -2.80 -62.27 4.90
N GLN A 25 -3.87 -62.47 4.16
CA GLN A 25 -3.93 -62.16 2.75
C GLN A 25 -3.88 -60.62 2.70
N TYR A 26 -2.67 -60.06 2.73
CA TYR A 26 -2.37 -58.67 2.36
C TYR A 26 -2.53 -58.47 0.85
N ASP A 27 -3.46 -59.20 0.25
CA ASP A 27 -3.85 -59.03 -1.13
C ASP A 27 -5.09 -58.15 -1.08
N LEU A 28 -4.96 -56.93 -1.58
CA LEU A 28 -6.12 -56.18 -2.05
C LEU A 28 -6.70 -57.08 -3.16
N GLY A 29 -7.69 -57.92 -2.81
CA GLY A 29 -8.19 -58.98 -3.68
C GLY A 29 -8.39 -58.51 -5.13
N GLU A 30 -8.25 -59.44 -6.08
CA GLU A 30 -8.10 -59.18 -7.53
C GLU A 30 -8.78 -57.91 -8.04
N LYS A 31 -8.02 -57.09 -8.81
CA LYS A 31 -8.56 -55.98 -9.60
C LYS A 31 -9.77 -56.48 -10.39
N ASP A 32 -10.96 -56.05 -10.01
CA ASP A 32 -12.22 -56.52 -10.58
C ASP A 32 -12.62 -55.76 -11.85
N VAL A 33 -11.94 -54.64 -12.15
CA VAL A 33 -12.16 -53.81 -13.33
C VAL A 33 -10.82 -53.32 -13.90
N THR A 34 -10.64 -53.52 -15.20
CA THR A 34 -9.51 -53.03 -15.99
C THR A 34 -9.97 -51.96 -16.99
N PRO A 35 -9.04 -51.15 -17.57
CA PRO A 35 -9.40 -50.20 -18.63
C PRO A 35 -10.17 -50.84 -19.79
N ASP A 36 -9.84 -52.08 -20.15
CA ASP A 36 -10.47 -52.83 -21.25
C ASP A 36 -11.92 -53.25 -20.95
N ASP A 37 -12.33 -53.25 -19.67
CA ASP A 37 -13.71 -53.51 -19.27
C ASP A 37 -14.60 -52.27 -19.41
N LEU A 38 -14.01 -51.07 -19.49
CA LEU A 38 -14.70 -49.78 -19.54
C LEU A 38 -15.03 -49.37 -20.98
N VAL A 39 -15.85 -50.19 -21.64
CA VAL A 39 -16.24 -50.02 -23.05
C VAL A 39 -17.63 -49.39 -23.19
N GLU A 40 -17.79 -48.46 -24.14
CA GLU A 40 -19.09 -47.86 -24.50
C GLU A 40 -20.07 -48.94 -24.99
N GLY A 41 -21.32 -48.87 -24.55
CA GLY A 41 -22.37 -49.87 -24.79
C GLY A 41 -22.40 -51.02 -23.77
N LEU A 42 -21.32 -51.21 -22.99
CA LEU A 42 -21.24 -52.23 -21.94
C LEU A 42 -21.14 -51.61 -20.54
N ALA A 43 -20.06 -50.87 -20.26
CA ALA A 43 -19.82 -50.26 -18.96
C ALA A 43 -20.49 -48.88 -18.82
N TYR A 44 -20.74 -48.21 -19.94
CA TYR A 44 -21.40 -46.91 -19.99
C TYR A 44 -22.03 -46.67 -21.36
N THR A 45 -22.87 -45.64 -21.50
CA THR A 45 -23.49 -45.25 -22.78
C THR A 45 -23.36 -43.74 -23.01
N ILE A 46 -23.17 -43.34 -24.27
CA ILE A 46 -23.31 -41.98 -24.76
C ILE A 46 -24.51 -41.95 -25.71
N ALA A 47 -25.55 -41.19 -25.39
CA ALA A 47 -26.78 -41.17 -26.17
C ALA A 47 -27.28 -39.75 -26.41
N HIS A 48 -27.60 -39.42 -27.66
CA HIS A 48 -28.27 -38.17 -27.99
C HIS A 48 -29.75 -38.23 -27.59
N ASP A 49 -30.29 -37.11 -27.15
CA ASP A 49 -31.73 -36.97 -26.97
C ASP A 49 -32.47 -37.05 -28.32
N ALA A 50 -33.66 -37.65 -28.30
CA ALA A 50 -34.42 -37.91 -29.50
C ALA A 50 -35.04 -36.64 -30.13
N ASP A 51 -35.37 -35.65 -29.30
CA ASP A 51 -36.02 -34.42 -29.73
C ASP A 51 -34.99 -33.31 -29.98
N ASN A 52 -33.94 -33.25 -29.17
CA ASN A 52 -32.86 -32.28 -29.32
C ASN A 52 -31.48 -32.96 -29.32
N PRO A 53 -30.89 -33.27 -30.48
CA PRO A 53 -29.62 -33.99 -30.56
C PRO A 53 -28.42 -33.22 -29.98
N ASN A 54 -28.57 -31.94 -29.63
CA ASN A 54 -27.58 -31.18 -28.87
C ASN A 54 -27.55 -31.53 -27.38
N ILE A 55 -28.51 -32.31 -26.88
CA ILE A 55 -28.49 -32.89 -25.53
C ILE A 55 -27.88 -34.29 -25.61
N VAL A 56 -26.83 -34.54 -24.82
CA VAL A 56 -26.13 -35.82 -24.77
C VAL A 56 -26.18 -36.38 -23.35
N TYR A 57 -26.67 -37.60 -23.20
CA TYR A 57 -26.73 -38.32 -21.94
C TYR A 57 -25.53 -39.27 -21.81
N LEU A 58 -24.78 -39.10 -20.74
CA LEU A 58 -23.76 -40.06 -20.30
C LEU A 58 -24.36 -40.88 -19.17
N GLU A 59 -24.29 -42.21 -19.24
CA GLU A 59 -24.85 -43.07 -18.19
C GLU A 59 -23.94 -44.25 -17.89
N SER A 60 -23.57 -44.42 -16.62
CA SER A 60 -22.81 -45.57 -16.17
C SER A 60 -23.75 -46.77 -16.01
N LYS A 61 -23.32 -47.90 -16.58
CA LYS A 61 -23.98 -49.20 -16.45
C LYS A 61 -23.30 -50.10 -15.42
N MET A 62 -22.27 -49.59 -14.74
CA MET A 62 -21.60 -50.27 -13.66
C MET A 62 -22.55 -50.42 -12.45
N GLY A 63 -22.35 -51.49 -11.67
CA GLY A 63 -23.14 -51.76 -10.47
C GLY A 63 -22.97 -50.66 -9.42
N ASP A 64 -23.93 -50.54 -8.50
CA ASP A 64 -23.96 -49.46 -7.48
C ASP A 64 -22.77 -49.47 -6.51
N SER A 65 -21.97 -50.54 -6.51
CA SER A 65 -20.70 -50.63 -5.77
C SER A 65 -19.56 -49.81 -6.38
N TYR A 66 -19.71 -49.31 -7.61
CA TYR A 66 -18.71 -48.47 -8.28
C TYR A 66 -19.18 -47.03 -8.34
N THR A 67 -18.29 -46.11 -7.96
CA THR A 67 -18.51 -44.67 -8.20
C THR A 67 -18.04 -44.34 -9.60
N ALA A 68 -18.96 -43.83 -10.43
CA ALA A 68 -18.66 -43.34 -11.77
C ALA A 68 -17.73 -42.13 -11.72
N LEU A 69 -16.84 -42.00 -12.69
CA LEU A 69 -15.97 -40.86 -12.89
C LEU A 69 -16.01 -40.48 -14.37
N TRP A 70 -16.46 -39.27 -14.67
CA TRP A 70 -16.56 -38.75 -16.03
C TRP A 70 -15.58 -37.60 -16.23
N GLU A 71 -14.91 -37.60 -17.37
CA GLU A 71 -14.28 -36.41 -17.95
C GLU A 71 -14.95 -36.14 -19.31
N HIS A 72 -15.55 -34.98 -19.46
CA HIS A 72 -16.36 -34.60 -20.62
C HIS A 72 -16.14 -33.12 -20.99
N PRO A 73 -16.64 -32.61 -22.12
CA PRO A 73 -16.34 -31.24 -22.58
C PRO A 73 -16.72 -30.14 -21.59
N GLN A 74 -17.70 -30.40 -20.72
CA GLN A 74 -18.19 -29.47 -19.69
C GLN A 74 -17.64 -29.78 -18.30
N GLY A 75 -16.56 -30.58 -18.22
CA GLY A 75 -15.86 -30.85 -16.98
C GLY A 75 -15.79 -32.28 -16.47
N ARG A 76 -15.87 -32.42 -15.16
CA ARG A 76 -15.90 -33.70 -14.44
C ARG A 76 -17.19 -33.92 -13.66
N SER A 77 -17.59 -35.18 -13.56
CA SER A 77 -18.75 -35.57 -12.77
C SER A 77 -18.58 -36.96 -12.18
N GLN A 78 -19.15 -37.18 -10.99
CA GLN A 78 -19.24 -38.52 -10.38
C GLN A 78 -20.65 -39.12 -10.45
N ALA A 79 -21.58 -38.43 -11.13
CA ALA A 79 -22.96 -38.86 -11.22
C ALA A 79 -23.09 -40.12 -12.09
N LYS A 80 -23.98 -41.03 -11.68
CA LYS A 80 -24.31 -42.22 -12.48
C LYS A 80 -24.88 -41.84 -13.85
N LYS A 81 -25.60 -40.72 -13.94
CA LYS A 81 -26.11 -40.13 -15.18
C LYS A 81 -25.72 -38.65 -15.25
N VAL A 82 -25.18 -38.22 -16.38
CA VAL A 82 -24.81 -36.83 -16.69
C VAL A 82 -25.58 -36.40 -17.93
N THR A 83 -26.05 -35.15 -17.97
CA THR A 83 -26.66 -34.54 -19.15
C THR A 83 -25.76 -33.41 -19.61
N LEU A 84 -25.32 -33.46 -20.86
CA LEU A 84 -24.53 -32.41 -21.50
C LEU A 84 -25.41 -31.64 -22.47
N GLN A 85 -25.42 -30.32 -22.34
CA GLN A 85 -26.09 -29.43 -23.29
C GLN A 85 -25.06 -28.80 -24.20
N MET A 86 -24.89 -29.32 -25.42
CA MET A 86 -23.77 -29.01 -26.30
C MET A 86 -24.21 -28.03 -27.41
N PRO A 87 -23.96 -26.72 -27.26
CA PRO A 87 -24.47 -25.73 -28.20
C PRO A 87 -23.83 -25.80 -29.59
N PHE A 88 -22.53 -26.09 -29.70
CA PHE A 88 -21.79 -25.94 -30.96
C PHE A 88 -21.62 -27.26 -31.69
N ASP A 89 -21.72 -27.22 -33.02
CA ASP A 89 -21.35 -28.32 -33.89
C ASP A 89 -19.86 -28.66 -33.75
N GLY A 90 -19.53 -29.95 -33.77
CA GLY A 90 -18.16 -30.40 -33.54
C GLY A 90 -18.05 -31.84 -33.05
N VAL A 91 -16.82 -32.33 -32.97
CA VAL A 91 -16.49 -33.66 -32.43
C VAL A 91 -15.91 -33.49 -31.03
N TYR A 92 -16.49 -34.19 -30.07
CA TYR A 92 -16.17 -34.09 -28.66
C TYR A 92 -15.76 -35.45 -28.10
N ALA A 93 -14.96 -35.43 -27.02
CA ALA A 93 -14.48 -36.65 -26.36
C ALA A 93 -15.02 -36.77 -24.92
N VAL A 94 -15.27 -38.00 -24.49
CA VAL A 94 -15.64 -38.37 -23.11
C VAL A 94 -14.74 -39.50 -22.64
N ARG A 95 -14.16 -39.38 -21.44
CA ARG A 95 -13.44 -40.46 -20.77
C ARG A 95 -14.23 -40.92 -19.56
N PHE A 96 -14.55 -42.21 -19.53
CA PHE A 96 -15.23 -42.85 -18.41
C PHE A 96 -14.24 -43.62 -17.52
N GLY A 97 -14.45 -43.55 -16.22
CA GLY A 97 -13.69 -44.26 -15.21
C GLY A 97 -14.56 -44.69 -14.04
N VAL A 98 -13.99 -45.55 -13.19
CA VAL A 98 -14.60 -45.97 -11.93
C VAL A 98 -13.59 -45.96 -10.80
N GLN A 99 -14.05 -45.62 -9.61
CA GLN A 99 -13.29 -45.85 -8.39
C GLN A 99 -13.37 -47.33 -8.01
N THR A 100 -12.23 -48.02 -7.97
CA THR A 100 -12.11 -49.41 -7.48
C THR A 100 -11.40 -49.45 -6.13
N ARG A 101 -11.33 -50.63 -5.50
CA ARG A 101 -10.51 -50.87 -4.29
C ARG A 101 -9.01 -50.65 -4.54
N GLY A 102 -8.55 -50.79 -5.78
CA GLY A 102 -7.16 -50.58 -6.19
C GLY A 102 -6.87 -49.16 -6.71
N GLY A 103 -7.78 -48.21 -6.50
CA GLY A 103 -7.68 -46.84 -7.04
C GLY A 103 -8.56 -46.62 -8.26
N VAL A 104 -8.41 -45.45 -8.87
CA VAL A 104 -9.17 -45.05 -10.05
C VAL A 104 -8.70 -45.80 -11.29
N VAL A 105 -9.64 -46.31 -12.08
CA VAL A 105 -9.39 -46.91 -13.39
C VAL A 105 -10.14 -46.10 -14.44
N TYR A 106 -9.46 -45.63 -15.48
CA TYR A 106 -10.04 -44.96 -16.64
C TYR A 106 -9.91 -45.86 -17.88
N GLY A 107 -10.93 -45.86 -18.73
CA GLY A 107 -10.87 -46.46 -20.06
C GLY A 107 -10.32 -45.47 -21.10
N GLU A 108 -10.23 -45.94 -22.35
CA GLU A 108 -9.91 -45.07 -23.49
C GLU A 108 -11.04 -44.05 -23.76
N PRO A 109 -10.72 -42.82 -24.23
CA PRO A 109 -11.76 -41.84 -24.56
C PRO A 109 -12.65 -42.27 -25.73
N ALA A 110 -13.97 -42.16 -25.55
CA ALA A 110 -14.96 -42.26 -26.62
C ALA A 110 -15.25 -40.88 -27.22
N THR A 111 -15.81 -40.85 -28.44
CA THR A 111 -16.14 -39.58 -29.13
C THR A 111 -17.60 -39.54 -29.56
N PHE A 112 -18.18 -38.34 -29.57
CA PHE A 112 -19.51 -38.06 -30.09
C PHE A 112 -19.53 -36.78 -30.92
N THR A 113 -20.52 -36.62 -31.80
CA THR A 113 -20.59 -35.49 -32.74
C THR A 113 -21.88 -34.71 -32.55
N ILE A 114 -21.77 -33.38 -32.46
CA ILE A 114 -22.89 -32.45 -32.58
C ILE A 114 -22.91 -31.92 -34.02
N GLN A 115 -24.05 -32.05 -34.69
CA GLN A 115 -24.14 -31.74 -36.12
C GLN A 115 -24.41 -30.26 -36.41
N ASP A 116 -25.27 -29.64 -35.61
CA ASP A 116 -25.75 -28.27 -35.83
C ASP A 116 -25.64 -27.44 -34.55
N PHE A 117 -25.44 -26.13 -34.71
CA PHE A 117 -25.48 -25.18 -33.59
C PHE A 117 -26.91 -25.03 -33.04
N TYR A 118 -27.06 -25.07 -31.70
CA TYR A 118 -28.31 -24.83 -31.00
C TYR A 118 -28.22 -23.61 -30.08
N ALA A 119 -28.78 -22.49 -30.54
CA ALA A 119 -28.76 -21.21 -29.83
C ALA A 119 -29.41 -21.25 -28.44
N GLY A 120 -30.35 -22.18 -28.20
CA GLY A 120 -31.05 -22.28 -26.90
C GLY A 120 -30.12 -22.53 -25.71
N PHE A 121 -28.94 -23.13 -25.93
CA PHE A 121 -27.95 -23.42 -24.88
C PHE A 121 -26.92 -22.31 -24.64
N VAL A 122 -27.01 -21.19 -25.37
CA VAL A 122 -26.16 -20.00 -25.18
C VAL A 122 -26.99 -18.75 -24.80
N THR A 123 -28.13 -18.97 -24.14
CA THR A 123 -29.05 -17.91 -23.70
C THR A 123 -28.77 -17.39 -22.28
N ASN A 124 -27.95 -18.10 -21.50
CA ASN A 124 -27.56 -17.68 -20.17
C ASN A 124 -26.67 -16.44 -20.23
N GLU A 125 -26.92 -15.47 -19.35
CA GLU A 125 -26.22 -14.17 -19.28
C GLU A 125 -24.70 -14.31 -19.19
N LEU A 126 -24.17 -15.37 -18.58
CA LEU A 126 -22.73 -15.61 -18.47
C LEU A 126 -22.04 -15.69 -19.84
N TRP A 127 -22.72 -16.19 -20.88
CA TRP A 127 -22.18 -16.18 -22.25
C TRP A 127 -22.04 -14.75 -22.77
N THR A 128 -23.04 -13.90 -22.52
CA THR A 128 -23.00 -12.48 -22.89
C THR A 128 -21.93 -11.73 -22.11
N LEU A 129 -21.82 -11.96 -20.80
CA LEU A 129 -20.78 -11.33 -19.98
C LEU A 129 -19.40 -11.71 -20.48
N LEU A 130 -19.13 -12.99 -20.76
CA LEU A 130 -17.81 -13.48 -21.17
C LEU A 130 -17.41 -13.04 -22.58
N THR A 131 -18.34 -13.03 -23.56
CA THR A 131 -18.01 -12.91 -25.00
C THR A 131 -18.67 -11.73 -25.71
N GLY A 132 -19.61 -11.03 -25.07
CA GLY A 132 -20.54 -10.10 -25.73
C GLY A 132 -21.76 -10.79 -26.38
N GLY A 133 -21.88 -12.11 -26.27
CA GLY A 133 -22.98 -12.91 -26.84
C GLY A 133 -22.70 -13.48 -28.23
N VAL A 134 -23.72 -14.09 -28.84
CA VAL A 134 -23.61 -14.78 -30.14
C VAL A 134 -23.20 -13.81 -31.25
N GLY A 135 -22.18 -14.16 -32.02
CA GLY A 135 -21.65 -13.32 -33.10
C GLY A 135 -20.78 -12.14 -32.63
N ALA A 136 -20.53 -12.02 -31.33
CA ALA A 136 -19.68 -10.99 -30.74
C ALA A 136 -18.34 -11.56 -30.25
N SER A 137 -17.44 -10.65 -29.90
CA SER A 137 -16.14 -10.92 -29.30
C SER A 137 -15.92 -9.95 -28.15
N LYS A 138 -15.30 -10.42 -27.07
CA LYS A 138 -14.89 -9.59 -25.93
C LYS A 138 -13.47 -9.95 -25.53
N THR A 139 -12.66 -8.92 -25.29
CA THR A 139 -11.25 -9.05 -24.89
C THR A 139 -11.09 -8.65 -23.43
N TRP A 140 -10.37 -9.47 -22.70
CA TRP A 140 -10.03 -9.28 -21.29
C TRP A 140 -8.51 -9.12 -21.16
N ILE A 141 -8.08 -8.20 -20.32
CA ILE A 141 -6.65 -7.99 -19.98
C ILE A 141 -6.45 -8.20 -18.48
N PRO A 142 -5.27 -8.62 -18.01
CA PRO A 142 -5.02 -8.73 -16.58
C PRO A 142 -5.21 -7.39 -15.86
N ASP A 143 -5.88 -7.42 -14.70
CA ASP A 143 -6.08 -6.21 -13.90
C ASP A 143 -4.73 -5.72 -13.33
N ASN A 144 -4.44 -4.43 -13.49
CA ASN A 144 -3.18 -3.82 -13.04
C ASN A 144 -3.38 -2.89 -11.84
N GLY A 145 -4.55 -2.94 -11.18
CA GLY A 145 -4.84 -2.11 -10.01
C GLY A 145 -5.45 -0.76 -10.31
N GLN A 146 -5.54 -0.35 -11.59
CA GLN A 146 -5.90 1.02 -11.95
C GLN A 146 -7.40 1.24 -12.16
N TYR A 147 -8.20 0.18 -12.29
CA TYR A 147 -9.58 0.27 -12.81
C TYR A 147 -10.69 0.20 -11.75
N GLY A 148 -10.31 0.23 -10.47
CA GLY A 148 -11.25 0.16 -9.34
C GLY A 148 -11.92 -1.21 -9.14
N LEU A 149 -11.34 -2.29 -9.68
CA LEU A 149 -11.94 -3.63 -9.68
C LEU A 149 -11.15 -4.63 -8.83
N ALA A 150 -9.85 -4.81 -9.07
CA ALA A 150 -8.94 -5.55 -8.21
C ALA A 150 -7.65 -4.74 -7.98
N PRO A 151 -6.90 -4.96 -6.88
CA PRO A 151 -5.62 -4.29 -6.63
C PRO A 151 -4.49 -4.69 -7.60
N GLY A 152 -4.66 -5.78 -8.35
CA GLY A 152 -3.67 -6.34 -9.26
C GLY A 152 -4.14 -7.64 -9.90
N GLU A 153 -3.24 -8.31 -10.61
CA GLU A 153 -3.57 -9.46 -11.47
C GLU A 153 -3.92 -10.74 -10.70
N LEU A 154 -3.68 -10.76 -9.39
CA LEU A 154 -3.89 -11.91 -8.52
C LEU A 154 -4.72 -11.59 -7.28
N SER A 155 -5.50 -12.58 -6.85
CA SER A 155 -6.07 -12.68 -5.50
C SER A 155 -5.84 -14.09 -4.95
N TYR A 156 -5.78 -14.23 -3.63
CA TYR A 156 -5.63 -15.50 -2.93
C TYR A 156 -6.85 -15.79 -2.07
N ALA A 157 -7.30 -17.05 -2.06
CA ALA A 157 -8.34 -17.52 -1.14
C ALA A 157 -7.92 -18.79 -0.41
N ASP A 158 -8.31 -18.88 0.86
CA ASP A 158 -8.01 -20.01 1.73
C ASP A 158 -8.85 -21.24 1.31
N PRO A 159 -8.23 -22.40 1.01
CA PRO A 159 -8.95 -23.60 0.60
C PRO A 159 -9.83 -24.21 1.70
N SER A 160 -9.65 -23.84 2.97
CA SER A 160 -10.52 -24.24 4.08
C SER A 160 -11.84 -23.48 4.11
N GLY A 161 -11.93 -22.34 3.40
CA GLY A 161 -13.13 -21.55 3.23
C GLY A 161 -14.02 -22.01 2.08
N THR A 162 -15.14 -21.30 1.87
CA THR A 162 -15.95 -21.49 0.66
C THR A 162 -15.35 -20.67 -0.49
N VAL A 163 -15.11 -21.34 -1.62
CA VAL A 163 -14.54 -20.72 -2.83
C VAL A 163 -15.39 -21.13 -4.02
N GLU A 164 -16.56 -20.51 -4.13
CA GLU A 164 -17.57 -20.77 -5.17
C GLU A 164 -18.03 -19.46 -5.82
N TRP A 165 -18.75 -19.57 -6.94
CA TRP A 165 -19.32 -18.43 -7.68
C TRP A 165 -20.02 -17.42 -6.76
N ASN A 166 -19.52 -16.18 -6.74
CA ASN A 166 -19.99 -15.06 -5.91
C ASN A 166 -20.14 -15.39 -4.41
N ASN A 167 -19.52 -16.47 -3.93
CA ASN A 167 -19.52 -16.91 -2.55
C ASN A 167 -18.10 -17.32 -2.15
N TRP A 168 -17.26 -16.31 -2.03
CA TRP A 168 -15.87 -16.44 -1.64
C TRP A 168 -15.38 -15.12 -1.04
N SER A 169 -14.23 -15.13 -0.38
CA SER A 169 -13.58 -13.91 0.09
C SER A 169 -12.08 -14.05 -0.14
N ALA A 170 -11.46 -12.98 -0.63
CA ALA A 170 -10.02 -12.95 -0.76
C ALA A 170 -9.39 -12.92 0.65
N ASN A 171 -8.47 -13.83 0.91
CA ASN A 171 -7.60 -13.78 2.08
C ASN A 171 -6.52 -12.71 1.91
N TRP A 172 -6.03 -12.54 0.68
CA TRP A 172 -5.03 -11.55 0.34
C TRP A 172 -5.12 -11.18 -1.15
N GLU A 173 -5.05 -9.88 -1.45
CA GLU A 173 -5.01 -9.36 -2.82
C GLU A 173 -3.74 -8.52 -2.97
N PRO A 174 -2.64 -9.08 -3.51
CA PRO A 174 -1.44 -8.31 -3.72
C PRO A 174 -1.67 -7.17 -4.73
N ALA A 175 -0.88 -6.11 -4.59
CA ALA A 175 -0.80 -5.07 -5.61
C ALA A 175 -0.25 -5.65 -6.93
N ALA A 176 -0.52 -4.93 -8.01
CA ALA A 176 -0.07 -5.29 -9.35
C ALA A 176 1.44 -5.58 -9.40
N GLY A 177 1.82 -6.67 -10.07
CA GLY A 177 3.20 -7.01 -10.41
C GLY A 177 3.80 -8.02 -9.46
N PHE A 178 3.02 -8.53 -8.52
CA PHE A 178 3.42 -9.55 -7.56
C PHE A 178 3.86 -10.86 -8.23
N SER A 179 3.28 -11.18 -9.39
CA SER A 179 3.62 -12.40 -10.14
C SER A 179 4.94 -12.31 -10.92
N MET A 180 5.63 -11.16 -10.89
CA MET A 180 6.78 -10.88 -11.76
C MET A 180 8.10 -10.80 -11.00
N ALA A 181 9.20 -11.19 -11.63
CA ALA A 181 10.53 -10.86 -11.13
C ALA A 181 10.96 -9.46 -11.57
N ALA A 182 11.90 -8.86 -10.83
CA ALA A 182 12.45 -7.55 -11.18
C ALA A 182 13.09 -7.59 -12.58
N GLY A 183 12.63 -6.71 -13.47
CA GLY A 183 13.12 -6.62 -14.85
C GLY A 183 12.37 -7.47 -15.88
N ASP A 184 11.34 -8.23 -15.47
CA ASP A 184 10.47 -8.95 -16.39
C ASP A 184 9.45 -8.04 -17.07
N ASN A 185 9.07 -8.39 -18.30
CA ASN A 185 7.92 -7.82 -18.97
C ASN A 185 6.64 -8.24 -18.24
N PRO A 186 5.74 -7.28 -17.93
CA PRO A 186 4.51 -7.57 -17.21
C PRO A 186 3.51 -8.37 -18.04
N ILE A 187 2.64 -9.10 -17.34
CA ILE A 187 1.50 -9.75 -17.98
C ILE A 187 0.48 -8.73 -18.50
N TRP A 188 0.51 -7.45 -18.10
CA TRP A 188 -0.50 -6.44 -18.45
C TRP A 188 -0.57 -6.05 -19.94
N GLU A 189 0.44 -6.38 -20.74
CA GLU A 189 0.36 -6.26 -22.21
C GLU A 189 -0.30 -7.49 -22.86
N SER A 190 -0.62 -8.51 -22.08
CA SER A 190 -1.25 -9.75 -22.52
C SER A 190 -2.76 -9.61 -22.57
N SER A 191 -3.42 -10.48 -23.34
CA SER A 191 -4.88 -10.49 -23.42
C SER A 191 -5.45 -11.89 -23.64
N ILE A 192 -6.71 -12.06 -23.24
CA ILE A 192 -7.51 -13.24 -23.57
C ILE A 192 -8.81 -12.78 -24.22
N THR A 193 -9.06 -13.23 -25.44
CA THR A 193 -10.22 -12.85 -26.25
C THR A 193 -11.14 -14.05 -26.43
N PHE A 194 -12.38 -13.92 -25.97
CA PHE A 194 -13.43 -14.91 -26.17
C PHE A 194 -14.42 -14.42 -27.23
N ASN A 195 -14.83 -15.29 -28.15
CA ASN A 195 -15.88 -14.97 -29.10
C ASN A 195 -16.83 -16.14 -29.34
N LEU A 196 -18.04 -15.80 -29.77
CA LEU A 196 -19.05 -16.74 -30.26
C LEU A 196 -19.28 -16.58 -31.76
N ILE A 197 -18.20 -16.40 -32.53
CA ILE A 197 -18.23 -16.25 -33.98
C ILE A 197 -17.91 -17.61 -34.61
N ASN A 198 -18.94 -18.27 -35.15
CA ASN A 198 -18.82 -19.62 -35.74
C ASN A 198 -18.33 -20.70 -34.77
N GLY A 199 -18.60 -20.55 -33.47
CA GLY A 199 -18.17 -21.47 -32.40
C GLY A 199 -17.72 -20.74 -31.15
N ALA A 200 -17.48 -21.47 -30.06
CA ALA A 200 -16.86 -20.91 -28.85
C ALA A 200 -15.33 -20.94 -28.98
N ASN A 201 -14.78 -19.81 -29.39
CA ASN A 201 -13.34 -19.65 -29.63
C ASN A 201 -12.69 -18.79 -28.56
N VAL A 202 -11.43 -19.10 -28.28
CA VAL A 202 -10.58 -18.33 -27.38
C VAL A 202 -9.22 -18.11 -28.02
N GLN A 203 -8.71 -16.90 -27.92
CA GLN A 203 -7.34 -16.56 -28.26
C GLN A 203 -6.66 -16.01 -27.00
N VAL A 204 -5.50 -16.57 -26.67
CA VAL A 204 -4.62 -16.07 -25.61
C VAL A 204 -3.42 -15.44 -26.28
N ASP A 205 -3.08 -14.21 -25.92
CA ASP A 205 -1.87 -13.52 -26.33
C ASP A 205 -1.04 -13.21 -25.07
N ASP A 206 -0.04 -14.06 -24.77
CA ASP A 206 0.82 -13.92 -23.61
C ASP A 206 2.13 -13.20 -23.96
N ARG A 207 2.23 -11.95 -23.48
CA ARG A 207 3.35 -11.03 -23.71
C ARG A 207 4.30 -10.94 -22.50
N SER A 208 4.05 -11.71 -21.44
CA SER A 208 4.93 -11.75 -20.27
C SER A 208 6.32 -12.33 -20.59
N THR A 209 7.34 -12.09 -19.76
CA THR A 209 8.66 -12.72 -19.95
C THR A 209 8.52 -14.25 -19.95
N GLY A 210 8.92 -14.90 -21.05
CA GLY A 210 8.80 -16.35 -21.20
C GLY A 210 7.42 -16.81 -21.71
N GLY A 211 6.54 -15.87 -22.03
CA GLY A 211 5.20 -16.13 -22.54
C GLY A 211 5.18 -16.80 -23.92
N VAL A 212 4.04 -17.44 -24.21
CA VAL A 212 3.88 -18.27 -25.41
C VAL A 212 3.42 -17.49 -26.65
N GLY A 213 3.20 -16.18 -26.53
CA GLY A 213 2.62 -15.34 -27.58
C GLY A 213 1.17 -15.73 -27.89
N GLU A 214 0.74 -15.49 -29.13
CA GLU A 214 -0.61 -15.79 -29.59
C GLU A 214 -0.85 -17.29 -29.79
N LYS A 215 -1.86 -17.82 -29.10
CA LYS A 215 -2.40 -19.16 -29.31
C LYS A 215 -3.92 -19.14 -29.41
N ASN A 216 -4.45 -19.94 -30.33
CA ASN A 216 -5.88 -20.11 -30.53
C ASN A 216 -6.33 -21.47 -30.00
N GLY A 217 -7.54 -21.51 -29.47
CA GLY A 217 -8.19 -22.72 -28.98
C GLY A 217 -9.70 -22.53 -28.96
N SER A 218 -10.38 -23.47 -28.30
CA SER A 218 -11.80 -23.37 -28.01
C SER A 218 -12.05 -23.41 -26.51
N PHE A 219 -13.25 -23.02 -26.09
CA PHE A 219 -13.65 -23.10 -24.69
C PHE A 219 -15.06 -23.66 -24.55
N MET A 220 -15.35 -24.18 -23.37
CA MET A 220 -16.68 -24.59 -22.96
C MET A 220 -17.00 -23.99 -21.60
N LEU A 221 -18.14 -23.30 -21.51
CA LEU A 221 -18.64 -22.69 -20.29
C LEU A 221 -19.72 -23.59 -19.70
N ASN A 222 -19.54 -24.02 -18.46
CA ASN A 222 -20.56 -24.70 -17.68
C ASN A 222 -21.25 -23.68 -16.78
N THR A 223 -22.45 -23.24 -17.17
CA THR A 223 -23.17 -22.18 -16.46
C THR A 223 -23.79 -22.63 -15.15
N ASP A 224 -24.01 -23.94 -14.97
CA ASP A 224 -24.57 -24.49 -13.72
C ASP A 224 -23.46 -24.66 -12.67
N ALA A 225 -22.31 -25.20 -13.08
CA ALA A 225 -21.15 -25.40 -12.21
C ALA A 225 -20.27 -24.15 -12.06
N HIS A 226 -20.50 -23.12 -12.87
CA HIS A 226 -19.66 -21.92 -12.96
C HIS A 226 -18.18 -22.24 -13.21
N THR A 227 -17.93 -23.14 -14.16
CA THR A 227 -16.57 -23.53 -14.59
C THR A 227 -16.34 -23.25 -16.06
N ILE A 228 -15.07 -23.05 -16.43
CA ILE A 228 -14.63 -22.93 -17.82
C ILE A 228 -13.57 -23.97 -18.13
N THR A 229 -13.67 -24.59 -19.31
CA THR A 229 -12.68 -25.52 -19.83
C THR A 229 -12.13 -25.02 -21.16
N PHE A 230 -10.80 -24.98 -21.29
CA PHE A 230 -10.05 -24.62 -22.48
C PHE A 230 -9.57 -25.87 -23.23
N THR A 231 -9.57 -25.80 -24.57
CA THR A 231 -8.97 -26.80 -25.46
C THR A 231 -7.85 -26.13 -26.26
N ASP A 232 -6.72 -26.82 -26.41
CA ASP A 232 -5.49 -26.37 -27.11
C ASP A 232 -4.75 -25.15 -26.53
N VAL A 233 -5.35 -24.41 -25.61
CA VAL A 233 -4.74 -23.29 -24.87
C VAL A 233 -4.83 -23.47 -23.36
N ASP A 234 -3.97 -22.75 -22.63
CA ASP A 234 -4.00 -22.60 -21.17
C ASP A 234 -4.70 -21.27 -20.82
N LEU A 235 -5.28 -21.17 -19.62
CA LEU A 235 -5.69 -19.89 -19.06
C LEU A 235 -4.49 -18.93 -19.08
N LEU A 236 -4.70 -17.68 -19.51
CA LEU A 236 -3.66 -16.66 -19.47
C LEU A 236 -3.16 -16.45 -18.02
N HIS A 237 -1.86 -16.57 -17.82
CA HIS A 237 -1.18 -16.37 -16.55
C HIS A 237 0.27 -15.95 -16.79
N THR A 238 0.94 -15.43 -15.77
CA THR A 238 2.35 -15.04 -15.88
C THR A 238 3.20 -16.28 -16.13
N ALA A 239 3.96 -16.32 -17.23
CA ALA A 239 4.64 -17.54 -17.67
C ALA A 239 5.58 -18.16 -16.61
N GLY A 240 6.25 -17.33 -15.81
CA GLY A 240 7.08 -17.75 -14.69
C GLY A 240 6.35 -18.53 -13.58
N TRP A 241 5.01 -18.55 -13.61
CA TRP A 241 4.14 -19.23 -12.64
C TRP A 241 3.51 -20.50 -13.19
N SER A 242 3.93 -20.98 -14.36
CA SER A 242 3.40 -22.22 -14.96
C SER A 242 3.46 -23.44 -14.04
N ASN A 243 4.37 -23.45 -13.06
CA ASN A 243 4.53 -24.53 -12.09
C ASN A 243 3.53 -24.47 -10.91
N MET A 244 2.66 -23.47 -10.81
CA MET A 244 1.73 -23.37 -9.68
C MET A 244 0.70 -24.51 -9.64
N THR A 245 0.32 -25.04 -10.80
CA THR A 245 -0.60 -26.17 -10.90
C THR A 245 -0.30 -26.96 -12.16
N SER A 246 -0.67 -28.24 -12.19
CA SER A 246 -0.69 -29.03 -13.42
C SER A 246 -1.94 -28.77 -14.28
N ASN A 247 -2.96 -28.08 -13.74
CA ASN A 247 -4.24 -27.85 -14.42
C ASN A 247 -4.53 -26.37 -14.70
N TRP A 248 -4.18 -25.93 -15.90
CA TRP A 248 -4.46 -24.60 -16.43
C TRP A 248 -5.61 -24.56 -17.45
N LYS A 249 -6.29 -25.69 -17.65
CA LYS A 249 -7.23 -25.84 -18.78
C LYS A 249 -8.61 -26.31 -18.38
N LYS A 250 -8.73 -27.26 -17.46
CA LYS A 250 -9.98 -28.02 -17.26
C LYS A 250 -10.67 -27.59 -15.98
N ASP A 251 -11.98 -27.35 -16.06
CA ASP A 251 -12.82 -27.07 -14.89
C ASP A 251 -12.31 -25.93 -13.99
N LEU A 252 -11.80 -24.86 -14.61
CA LEU A 252 -11.33 -23.71 -13.85
C LEU A 252 -12.53 -22.99 -13.26
N LYS A 253 -12.46 -22.63 -11.97
CA LYS A 253 -13.58 -22.01 -11.28
C LYS A 253 -13.72 -20.56 -11.69
N ILE A 254 -14.90 -20.17 -12.14
CA ILE A 254 -15.25 -18.76 -12.29
C ILE A 254 -15.80 -18.30 -10.93
N LEU A 255 -15.10 -17.38 -10.29
CA LEU A 255 -15.46 -16.90 -8.94
C LEU A 255 -16.25 -15.60 -8.97
N THR A 256 -15.96 -14.75 -9.96
CA THR A 256 -16.70 -13.50 -10.22
C THR A 256 -16.70 -13.25 -11.72
N MET A 257 -17.85 -12.87 -12.27
CA MET A 257 -17.96 -12.34 -13.63
C MET A 257 -19.04 -11.26 -13.66
N THR A 258 -18.66 -10.09 -14.15
CA THR A 258 -19.53 -8.93 -14.39
C THR A 258 -19.26 -8.42 -15.80
N GLU A 259 -19.86 -7.29 -16.19
CA GLU A 259 -19.59 -6.69 -17.51
C GLU A 259 -18.11 -6.32 -17.69
N ASN A 260 -17.45 -5.92 -16.59
CA ASN A 260 -16.11 -5.33 -16.59
C ASN A 260 -15.07 -6.16 -15.83
N GLN A 261 -15.46 -7.17 -15.05
CA GLN A 261 -14.54 -7.96 -14.24
C GLN A 261 -14.74 -9.46 -14.47
N LEU A 262 -13.63 -10.18 -14.62
CA LEU A 262 -13.58 -11.64 -14.70
C LEU A 262 -12.53 -12.17 -13.73
N ARG A 263 -12.88 -13.10 -12.86
CA ARG A 263 -11.98 -13.72 -11.89
C ARG A 263 -12.04 -15.25 -11.99
N ILE A 264 -10.92 -15.87 -12.37
CA ILE A 264 -10.82 -17.33 -12.59
C ILE A 264 -9.82 -17.93 -11.61
N GLY A 265 -10.27 -18.88 -10.79
CA GLY A 265 -9.49 -19.57 -9.78
C GLY A 265 -8.86 -20.87 -10.28
N ILE A 266 -7.57 -21.05 -9.98
CA ILE A 266 -6.83 -22.31 -10.04
C ILE A 266 -6.43 -22.74 -8.64
N LEU A 267 -6.36 -24.04 -8.39
CA LEU A 267 -5.86 -24.58 -7.12
C LEU A 267 -4.37 -24.88 -7.27
N ARG A 268 -3.54 -24.20 -6.47
CA ARG A 268 -2.11 -24.48 -6.40
C ARG A 268 -1.86 -25.89 -5.90
N GLU A 269 -0.95 -26.60 -6.55
CA GLU A 269 -0.60 -27.98 -6.22
C GLU A 269 0.78 -28.03 -5.55
N LYS A 270 0.88 -28.77 -4.45
CA LYS A 270 2.14 -28.91 -3.71
C LYS A 270 3.24 -29.58 -4.52
N ASP A 271 2.89 -30.56 -5.34
CA ASP A 271 3.85 -31.36 -6.09
C ASP A 271 4.51 -30.56 -7.23
N THR A 272 3.82 -29.56 -7.79
CA THR A 272 4.36 -28.71 -8.86
C THR A 272 4.96 -27.41 -8.33
N SER A 273 4.35 -26.80 -7.32
CA SER A 273 4.78 -25.51 -6.79
C SER A 273 5.80 -25.62 -5.65
N GLY A 274 5.82 -26.73 -4.91
CA GLY A 274 6.57 -26.87 -3.67
C GLY A 274 5.88 -26.26 -2.44
N GLU A 275 4.72 -25.61 -2.61
CA GLU A 275 4.00 -24.89 -1.56
C GLU A 275 2.63 -25.52 -1.26
N ASP A 276 2.09 -25.28 -0.06
CA ASP A 276 0.80 -25.84 0.31
C ASP A 276 -0.35 -25.32 -0.58
N PRO A 277 -1.42 -26.11 -0.78
CA PRO A 277 -2.52 -25.74 -1.67
C PRO A 277 -3.16 -24.43 -1.28
N TRP A 278 -3.34 -23.53 -2.24
CA TRP A 278 -4.05 -22.26 -2.08
C TRP A 278 -4.81 -21.95 -3.37
N TRP A 279 -5.96 -21.29 -3.28
CA TRP A 279 -6.61 -20.78 -4.48
C TRP A 279 -5.86 -19.54 -4.96
N ILE A 280 -5.37 -19.60 -6.19
CA ILE A 280 -4.81 -18.47 -6.93
C ILE A 280 -5.86 -18.04 -7.92
N VAL A 281 -6.31 -16.80 -7.81
CA VAL A 281 -7.37 -16.23 -8.62
C VAL A 281 -6.77 -15.20 -9.56
N TRP A 282 -6.89 -15.44 -10.86
CA TRP A 282 -6.43 -14.52 -11.89
C TRP A 282 -7.52 -13.50 -12.19
N ASN A 283 -7.18 -12.23 -12.03
CA ASN A 283 -8.08 -11.10 -12.18
C ASN A 283 -7.91 -10.47 -13.56
N PHE A 284 -9.01 -10.32 -14.27
CA PHE A 284 -9.07 -9.67 -15.57
C PHE A 284 -10.12 -8.58 -15.60
N VAL A 285 -9.87 -7.59 -16.43
CA VAL A 285 -10.76 -6.47 -16.73
C VAL A 285 -11.14 -6.48 -18.21
N ASN A 286 -12.38 -6.12 -18.52
CA ASN A 286 -12.81 -5.91 -19.90
C ASN A 286 -11.97 -4.79 -20.53
N LYS A 287 -11.31 -5.06 -21.66
CA LYS A 287 -10.42 -4.11 -22.31
C LYS A 287 -11.14 -2.81 -22.70
N GLU A 288 -12.38 -2.88 -23.17
CA GLU A 288 -13.13 -1.68 -23.58
C GLU A 288 -13.38 -0.74 -22.38
N TYR A 289 -13.65 -1.30 -21.20
CA TYR A 289 -13.77 -0.53 -19.97
C TYR A 289 -12.41 0.04 -19.54
N ALA A 290 -11.35 -0.77 -19.56
CA ALA A 290 -10.01 -0.32 -19.21
C ALA A 290 -9.53 0.83 -20.10
N ASP A 291 -9.76 0.75 -21.42
CA ASP A 291 -9.37 1.77 -22.40
C ASP A 291 -10.15 3.10 -22.23
N SER A 292 -11.32 3.07 -21.60
CA SER A 292 -12.20 4.23 -21.38
C SER A 292 -12.34 4.64 -19.91
N TYR A 293 -11.59 4.02 -19.00
CA TYR A 293 -11.71 4.26 -17.57
C TYR A 293 -11.12 5.62 -17.16
N GLU A 294 -11.92 6.39 -16.43
CA GLU A 294 -11.49 7.60 -15.73
C GLU A 294 -11.66 7.37 -14.21
N ALA A 295 -10.55 7.45 -13.46
CA ALA A 295 -10.59 7.26 -12.02
C ALA A 295 -11.44 8.35 -11.35
N PRO A 296 -12.28 8.00 -10.35
CA PRO A 296 -13.00 9.01 -9.58
C PRO A 296 -12.00 9.94 -8.87
N ALA A 297 -12.29 11.24 -8.88
CA ALA A 297 -11.45 12.24 -8.22
C ALA A 297 -11.32 11.91 -6.72
N GLN A 298 -10.09 11.71 -6.25
CA GLN A 298 -9.80 11.53 -4.83
C GLN A 298 -9.83 12.89 -4.15
N GLU A 299 -10.66 13.05 -3.12
CA GLU A 299 -10.61 14.26 -2.29
C GLU A 299 -9.33 14.23 -1.45
N VAL A 300 -8.39 15.11 -1.77
CA VAL A 300 -7.15 15.30 -1.01
C VAL A 300 -7.39 16.35 0.07
N PHE A 301 -7.01 16.03 1.30
CA PHE A 301 -7.05 16.94 2.44
C PHE A 301 -5.73 16.85 3.22
N PRO A 302 -5.41 17.87 4.04
CA PRO A 302 -4.28 17.81 4.96
C PRO A 302 -4.38 16.61 5.89
N THR A 303 -3.26 15.93 6.10
CA THR A 303 -3.12 14.86 7.09
C THR A 303 -2.50 15.43 8.36
N LEU A 304 -3.18 15.28 9.50
CA LEU A 304 -2.69 15.73 10.80
C LEU A 304 -2.19 14.52 11.63
N PRO A 305 -1.08 14.63 12.38
CA PRO A 305 -0.61 13.59 13.29
C PRO A 305 -1.63 13.26 14.39
N ASP A 306 -1.75 12.00 14.84
CA ASP A 306 -2.79 11.56 15.79
C ASP A 306 -2.93 12.41 17.08
N ASP A 307 -1.85 13.05 17.54
CA ASP A 307 -1.80 13.88 18.74
C ASP A 307 -2.04 15.38 18.50
N TRP A 308 -2.33 15.80 17.26
CA TRP A 308 -2.48 17.21 16.87
C TRP A 308 -3.42 18.02 17.77
N ARG A 309 -4.50 17.36 18.22
CA ARG A 309 -5.57 17.97 19.01
C ARG A 309 -5.11 18.38 20.40
N ASP A 310 -4.12 17.68 20.97
CA ASP A 310 -3.58 17.99 22.30
C ASP A 310 -2.82 19.33 22.32
N TYR A 311 -2.35 19.81 21.17
CA TYR A 311 -1.63 21.09 21.05
C TYR A 311 -2.56 22.28 20.85
N VAL A 312 -3.61 22.12 20.05
CA VAL A 312 -4.55 23.22 19.75
C VAL A 312 -5.70 23.33 20.74
N GLU A 313 -6.02 22.25 21.46
CA GLU A 313 -6.94 22.25 22.61
C GLU A 313 -6.28 21.63 23.85
N PRO A 314 -5.23 22.27 24.40
CA PRO A 314 -4.48 21.73 25.52
C PRO A 314 -5.34 21.65 26.78
N LYS A 315 -5.09 20.63 27.62
CA LYS A 315 -5.89 20.34 28.84
C LYS A 315 -5.58 21.27 30.02
N THR A 316 -4.47 22.00 29.99
CA THR A 316 -3.97 22.81 31.11
C THR A 316 -4.09 24.30 30.82
N ASN A 317 -3.49 24.78 29.74
CA ASN A 317 -3.61 26.17 29.32
C ASN A 317 -4.81 26.35 28.38
N LEU A 318 -6.00 26.37 28.97
CA LEU A 318 -7.25 26.36 28.20
C LEU A 318 -7.48 27.60 27.32
N VAL A 319 -6.65 28.64 27.45
CA VAL A 319 -6.74 29.87 26.63
C VAL A 319 -5.45 30.02 25.84
N THR A 320 -5.58 30.01 24.52
CA THR A 320 -4.47 30.27 23.59
C THR A 320 -4.75 31.53 22.80
N THR A 321 -3.82 32.48 22.84
CA THR A 321 -3.85 33.69 22.04
C THR A 321 -2.91 33.50 20.86
N TYR A 322 -3.33 33.92 19.68
CA TYR A 322 -2.53 33.93 18.46
C TYR A 322 -2.51 35.34 17.87
N LYS A 323 -1.42 35.67 17.18
CA LYS A 323 -1.29 36.83 16.28
C LYS A 323 -0.99 36.34 14.88
N LEU A 324 -1.42 37.06 13.84
CA LEU A 324 -0.89 36.78 12.51
C LEU A 324 0.63 37.01 12.50
N SER A 325 1.35 36.17 11.77
CA SER A 325 2.81 36.27 11.62
C SER A 325 3.20 37.65 11.06
N ASP A 326 4.24 38.26 11.64
CA ASP A 326 4.85 39.51 11.16
C ASP A 326 5.77 39.30 9.94
N ASP A 327 6.12 38.04 9.67
CA ASP A 327 7.00 37.62 8.59
C ASP A 327 6.18 37.13 7.39
N THR A 328 5.41 36.06 7.58
CA THR A 328 4.60 35.43 6.52
C THR A 328 3.16 35.25 7.02
N PRO A 329 2.32 36.30 7.01
CA PRO A 329 0.96 36.26 7.58
C PRO A 329 -0.04 35.39 6.81
N PHE A 330 0.22 35.13 5.52
CA PHE A 330 -0.62 34.31 4.66
C PHE A 330 0.20 33.66 3.55
N ASP A 331 -0.37 32.59 2.98
CA ASP A 331 0.08 31.95 1.74
C ASP A 331 -1.10 31.13 1.18
N TRP A 332 -0.96 30.61 -0.03
CA TRP A 332 -1.89 29.63 -0.57
C TRP A 332 -1.40 28.23 -0.25
N CYS A 333 -2.32 27.33 0.08
CA CYS A 333 -2.02 25.93 0.31
C CYS A 333 -2.57 25.06 -0.83
N ASN A 334 -1.85 23.98 -1.14
CA ASN A 334 -2.37 22.88 -1.94
C ASN A 334 -3.44 22.11 -1.16
N LEU A 335 -4.14 21.18 -1.83
CA LEU A 335 -5.20 20.39 -1.21
C LEU A 335 -4.69 19.51 -0.06
N ASP A 336 -3.42 19.11 -0.08
CA ASP A 336 -2.74 18.35 0.97
C ASP A 336 -2.24 19.20 2.15
N GLY A 337 -2.48 20.51 2.14
CA GLY A 337 -2.05 21.44 3.18
C GLY A 337 -0.66 22.03 2.99
N SER A 338 0.12 21.58 2.01
CA SER A 338 1.45 22.14 1.73
C SER A 338 1.36 23.59 1.24
N LEU A 339 2.25 24.46 1.75
CA LEU A 339 2.35 25.87 1.36
C LEU A 339 2.92 26.01 -0.06
N LYS A 340 2.46 27.02 -0.82
CA LYS A 340 2.92 27.29 -2.19
C LYS A 340 4.16 28.19 -2.25
N GLY A 341 4.52 28.85 -1.15
CA GLY A 341 5.68 29.74 -1.06
C GLY A 341 5.53 31.02 -1.86
N ILE A 342 4.33 31.63 -1.90
CA ILE A 342 4.08 32.83 -2.71
C ILE A 342 4.68 34.08 -2.03
N ALA A 343 5.90 34.45 -2.43
CA ALA A 343 6.63 35.59 -1.85
C ALA A 343 6.38 36.95 -2.54
N ASN A 344 5.67 36.99 -3.67
CA ASN A 344 5.53 38.21 -4.49
C ASN A 344 4.31 39.08 -4.15
N ILE A 345 3.58 38.77 -3.08
CA ILE A 345 2.41 39.51 -2.64
C ILE A 345 2.69 40.12 -1.26
N SER A 346 2.78 41.45 -1.20
CA SER A 346 3.13 42.15 0.03
C SER A 346 1.98 42.20 1.02
N ALA A 347 2.27 41.87 2.28
CA ALA A 347 1.36 42.04 3.39
C ALA A 347 1.04 43.53 3.63
N ARG A 348 -0.17 43.79 4.11
CA ARG A 348 -0.62 45.11 4.53
C ARG A 348 0.02 45.45 5.88
N SER A 349 0.42 46.71 6.08
CA SER A 349 0.94 47.16 7.37
C SER A 349 -0.11 47.01 8.49
N GLY A 350 0.30 46.50 9.65
CA GLY A 350 -0.56 46.24 10.80
C GLY A 350 -1.19 44.84 10.81
N VAL A 351 -0.96 44.05 9.76
CA VAL A 351 -0.91 42.57 9.76
C VAL A 351 -1.09 41.86 11.09
N GLU A 352 0.02 41.97 11.81
CA GLU A 352 0.43 41.36 13.06
C GLU A 352 -0.41 41.78 14.28
N GLU A 353 -1.29 42.77 14.12
CA GLU A 353 -2.23 43.18 15.16
C GLU A 353 -3.54 42.41 15.14
N VAL A 354 -3.81 41.66 14.06
CA VAL A 354 -4.93 40.71 14.04
C VAL A 354 -4.65 39.61 15.06
N THR A 355 -5.56 39.45 16.02
CA THR A 355 -5.45 38.44 17.07
C THR A 355 -6.61 37.46 17.03
N LEU A 356 -6.33 36.20 17.32
CA LEU A 356 -7.33 35.16 17.51
C LEU A 356 -7.11 34.53 18.88
N VAL A 357 -8.13 34.49 19.71
CA VAL A 357 -8.09 33.86 21.03
C VAL A 357 -9.08 32.72 21.05
N PHE A 358 -8.62 31.52 21.40
CA PHE A 358 -9.45 30.35 21.63
C PHE A 358 -9.45 29.97 23.10
N ASN A 359 -10.62 29.57 23.61
CA ASN A 359 -10.78 28.98 24.92
C ASN A 359 -11.33 27.54 24.79
N SER A 360 -10.45 26.54 24.86
CA SER A 360 -10.80 25.12 24.69
C SER A 360 -11.69 24.57 25.81
N GLY A 361 -11.65 25.17 27.00
CA GLY A 361 -12.51 24.77 28.12
C GLY A 361 -13.98 25.17 27.96
N THR A 362 -14.26 26.20 27.16
CA THR A 362 -15.61 26.78 27.01
C THR A 362 -16.10 26.78 25.56
N GLY A 363 -15.22 26.53 24.60
CA GLY A 363 -15.46 26.70 23.17
C GLY A 363 -15.67 28.16 22.77
N ASP A 364 -15.19 29.14 23.54
CA ASP A 364 -15.30 30.57 23.19
C ASP A 364 -14.15 30.99 22.26
N TYR A 365 -14.43 31.88 21.32
CA TYR A 365 -13.41 32.59 20.55
C TYR A 365 -13.56 34.11 20.64
N THR A 366 -12.44 34.82 20.46
CA THR A 366 -12.42 36.27 20.20
C THR A 366 -11.42 36.54 19.08
N LEU A 367 -11.89 37.12 17.97
CA LEU A 367 -11.04 37.63 16.91
C LEU A 367 -11.00 39.17 17.03
N THR A 368 -9.83 39.77 16.99
CA THR A 368 -9.67 41.22 16.90
C THR A 368 -9.10 41.57 15.53
N ASP A 369 -9.77 42.46 14.80
CA ASP A 369 -9.29 42.90 13.49
C ASP A 369 -8.18 43.97 13.57
N ILE A 370 -7.69 44.39 12.41
CA ILE A 370 -6.60 45.38 12.25
C ILE A 370 -6.94 46.75 12.87
N ALA A 371 -8.23 47.05 13.06
CA ALA A 371 -8.73 48.30 13.64
C ALA A 371 -9.01 48.18 15.15
N GLY A 372 -8.76 47.00 15.75
CA GLY A 372 -9.03 46.73 17.15
C GLY A 372 -10.48 46.35 17.45
N VAL A 373 -11.31 46.03 16.44
CA VAL A 373 -12.71 45.62 16.65
C VAL A 373 -12.74 44.14 17.03
N GLU A 374 -13.40 43.83 18.15
CA GLU A 374 -13.55 42.46 18.63
C GLU A 374 -14.83 41.79 18.09
N TYR A 375 -14.69 40.56 17.61
CA TYR A 375 -15.74 39.66 17.16
C TYR A 375 -15.69 38.40 18.04
N LYS A 376 -16.81 38.08 18.69
CA LYS A 376 -16.86 37.01 19.71
C LYS A 376 -17.95 36.01 19.40
N GLY A 377 -17.73 34.76 19.78
CA GLY A 377 -18.71 33.70 19.64
C GLY A 377 -18.23 32.38 20.19
N LYS A 378 -18.89 31.30 19.76
CA LYS A 378 -18.52 29.92 20.07
C LYS A 378 -17.87 29.25 18.87
N TYR A 379 -17.05 28.25 19.10
CA TYR A 379 -16.50 27.37 18.08
C TYR A 379 -16.64 25.90 18.47
N SER A 380 -16.59 25.02 17.47
CA SER A 380 -16.39 23.58 17.63
C SER A 380 -15.26 23.11 16.72
N LEU A 381 -14.57 22.04 17.08
CA LEU A 381 -13.45 21.47 16.34
C LEU A 381 -13.70 19.98 16.07
N SER A 382 -13.75 19.58 14.79
CA SER A 382 -13.93 18.19 14.36
C SER A 382 -12.63 17.38 14.44
N ASP A 383 -12.73 16.05 14.32
CA ASP A 383 -11.59 15.14 14.26
C ASP A 383 -10.75 15.31 12.98
N ASP A 384 -11.32 15.90 11.92
CA ASP A 384 -10.64 16.26 10.67
C ASP A 384 -9.90 17.61 10.74
N GLY A 385 -9.79 18.23 11.93
CA GLY A 385 -9.13 19.52 12.10
C GLY A 385 -9.91 20.70 11.53
N ILE A 386 -11.25 20.67 11.56
CA ILE A 386 -12.09 21.76 11.06
C ILE A 386 -12.71 22.52 12.22
N TYR A 387 -12.32 23.79 12.37
CA TYR A 387 -13.01 24.75 13.21
C TYR A 387 -14.29 25.21 12.55
N THR A 388 -15.40 25.21 13.29
CA THR A 388 -16.68 25.80 12.86
C THR A 388 -17.10 26.86 13.86
N PHE A 389 -17.33 28.08 13.40
CA PHE A 389 -17.67 29.23 14.22
C PHE A 389 -19.18 29.47 14.27
N SER A 390 -19.69 29.95 15.40
CA SER A 390 -21.11 30.24 15.59
C SER A 390 -21.57 31.42 14.73
N GLU A 391 -20.69 32.39 14.50
CA GLU A 391 -20.92 33.55 13.65
C GLU A 391 -19.92 33.55 12.49
N ALA A 392 -20.28 34.21 11.38
CA ALA A 392 -19.33 34.41 10.29
C ALA A 392 -18.17 35.30 10.77
N LEU A 393 -16.94 34.92 10.42
CA LEU A 393 -15.77 35.75 10.71
C LEU A 393 -15.74 36.97 9.77
N PRO A 394 -15.23 38.13 10.23
CA PRO A 394 -15.11 39.32 9.39
C PRO A 394 -14.16 39.08 8.22
N GLU A 395 -14.37 39.82 7.13
CA GLU A 395 -13.43 39.89 6.02
C GLU A 395 -12.32 40.90 6.34
N ILE A 396 -11.06 40.46 6.39
CA ILE A 396 -9.90 41.33 6.68
C ILE A 396 -8.93 41.26 5.50
N LEU A 397 -8.69 42.39 4.83
CA LEU A 397 -7.68 42.47 3.76
C LEU A 397 -6.29 42.32 4.36
N LEU A 398 -5.61 41.23 4.01
CA LEU A 398 -4.27 40.90 4.49
C LEU A 398 -3.16 41.39 3.55
N SER A 399 -3.40 41.44 2.23
CA SER A 399 -2.42 41.95 1.26
C SER A 399 -2.74 43.37 0.79
N THR A 400 -1.71 44.06 0.30
CA THR A 400 -1.84 45.42 -0.26
C THR A 400 -2.64 45.47 -1.56
N ASP A 401 -2.64 44.39 -2.34
CA ASP A 401 -3.39 44.24 -3.59
C ASP A 401 -4.80 43.65 -3.40
N GLY A 402 -5.16 43.30 -2.15
CA GLY A 402 -6.45 42.73 -1.78
C GLY A 402 -6.67 41.28 -2.20
N ARG A 403 -5.67 40.59 -2.76
CA ARG A 403 -5.78 39.17 -3.15
C ARG A 403 -5.80 38.22 -1.95
N ALA A 404 -5.07 38.54 -0.89
CA ALA A 404 -5.12 37.79 0.35
C ALA A 404 -6.19 38.39 1.26
N LEU A 405 -7.26 37.63 1.49
CA LEU A 405 -8.40 38.01 2.29
C LEU A 405 -8.63 36.97 3.38
N PHE A 406 -8.56 37.38 4.64
CA PHE A 406 -9.01 36.58 5.77
C PHE A 406 -10.52 36.51 5.76
N LYS A 407 -11.08 35.30 5.79
CA LYS A 407 -12.51 35.02 5.95
C LYS A 407 -12.74 33.56 6.35
N SER A 408 -13.89 33.25 6.93
CA SER A 408 -14.36 31.87 7.02
C SER A 408 -15.03 31.40 5.72
N ASN A 409 -15.16 30.09 5.55
CA ASN A 409 -16.01 29.50 4.52
C ASN A 409 -17.49 29.90 4.69
N ALA A 410 -18.32 29.63 3.67
CA ALA A 410 -19.76 29.91 3.70
C ALA A 410 -20.51 29.16 4.82
N ASP A 411 -20.01 27.99 5.22
CA ASP A 411 -20.50 27.21 6.35
C ASP A 411 -19.92 27.67 7.71
N ARG A 412 -19.14 28.76 7.71
CA ARG A 412 -18.40 29.34 8.85
C ARG A 412 -17.28 28.44 9.35
N SER A 413 -16.63 27.70 8.45
CA SER A 413 -15.49 26.86 8.80
C SER A 413 -14.12 27.44 8.42
N LEU A 414 -13.10 27.00 9.14
CA LEU A 414 -11.68 27.06 8.76
C LEU A 414 -11.04 25.70 9.04
N ARG A 415 -10.17 25.23 8.16
CA ARG A 415 -9.46 23.95 8.33
C ARG A 415 -8.02 24.19 8.79
N ILE A 416 -7.50 23.34 9.67
CA ILE A 416 -6.08 23.30 10.01
C ILE A 416 -5.32 22.71 8.84
N MET A 417 -4.36 23.46 8.29
CA MET A 417 -3.46 23.00 7.23
C MET A 417 -2.23 22.32 7.82
N SER A 418 -1.65 22.95 8.85
CA SER A 418 -0.47 22.47 9.55
C SER A 418 -0.34 23.21 10.90
N TYR A 419 0.56 22.71 11.74
CA TYR A 419 0.99 23.37 12.95
C TYR A 419 2.46 23.06 13.24
N GLU A 420 3.12 23.89 14.03
CA GLU A 420 4.46 23.63 14.56
C GLU A 420 4.46 23.70 16.08
N THR A 421 5.40 22.98 16.68
CA THR A 421 5.64 22.99 18.12
C THR A 421 7.05 23.41 18.41
N SER A 422 7.25 24.09 19.53
CA SER A 422 8.57 24.42 20.05
C SER A 422 9.31 23.15 20.46
N ASP A 423 10.46 22.89 19.84
CA ASP A 423 11.36 21.82 20.29
C ASP A 423 11.80 21.99 21.76
N PHE A 424 11.73 23.21 22.31
CA PHE A 424 12.13 23.52 23.68
C PHE A 424 11.01 23.28 24.70
N THR A 425 9.82 23.82 24.42
CA THR A 425 8.70 23.77 25.38
C THR A 425 7.68 22.67 25.09
N GLY A 426 7.71 22.08 23.89
CA GLY A 426 6.67 21.20 23.35
C GLY A 426 5.34 21.92 23.09
N GLY A 427 5.25 23.23 23.35
CA GLY A 427 4.06 24.03 23.13
C GLY A 427 3.89 24.40 21.66
N LEU A 428 2.64 24.56 21.23
CA LEU A 428 2.28 25.08 19.93
C LEU A 428 2.95 26.44 19.67
N THR A 429 3.62 26.60 18.53
CA THR A 429 4.24 27.86 18.10
C THR A 429 3.48 28.47 16.93
N ASP A 430 3.12 27.66 15.96
CA ASP A 430 2.55 28.11 14.70
C ASP A 430 1.32 27.27 14.36
N LEU A 431 0.30 27.91 13.80
CA LEU A 431 -0.94 27.29 13.39
C LEU A 431 -1.38 27.89 12.05
N TRP A 432 -1.48 27.04 11.03
CA TRP A 432 -2.03 27.44 9.74
C TRP A 432 -3.50 27.06 9.67
N LEU A 433 -4.37 28.06 9.56
CA LEU A 433 -5.80 27.88 9.32
C LEU A 433 -6.13 28.34 7.90
N ALA A 434 -7.09 27.71 7.23
CA ALA A 434 -7.41 28.11 5.86
C ALA A 434 -8.89 28.05 5.49
N SER A 435 -9.26 28.95 4.58
CA SER A 435 -10.55 28.93 3.88
C SER A 435 -10.40 28.34 2.48
N LYS A 436 -11.49 27.79 1.94
CA LYS A 436 -11.57 27.15 0.63
C LYS A 436 -11.62 28.19 -0.47
N GLU A 437 -10.88 27.95 -1.55
CA GLU A 437 -11.08 28.64 -2.82
C GLU A 437 -11.61 27.65 -3.86
N LEU A 438 -12.76 28.01 -4.44
CA LEU A 438 -13.47 27.20 -5.42
C LEU A 438 -13.29 27.78 -6.83
N ASP A 439 -13.20 26.92 -7.83
CA ASP A 439 -13.20 27.33 -9.24
C ASP A 439 -14.61 27.80 -9.70
N ASP A 440 -14.74 28.18 -10.96
CA ASP A 440 -16.01 28.66 -11.52
C ASP A 440 -17.07 27.55 -11.68
N GLN A 441 -16.70 26.28 -11.50
CA GLN A 441 -17.61 25.14 -11.45
C GLN A 441 -17.95 24.71 -10.00
N GLY A 442 -17.36 25.35 -9.00
CA GLY A 442 -17.59 25.06 -7.59
C GLY A 442 -16.71 23.95 -7.01
N ASN A 443 -15.68 23.50 -7.73
CA ASN A 443 -14.73 22.52 -7.22
C ASN A 443 -13.66 23.20 -6.38
N LEU A 444 -13.28 22.55 -5.28
CA LEU A 444 -12.15 22.98 -4.46
C LEU A 444 -10.84 22.77 -5.24
N TYR A 445 -10.07 23.83 -5.45
CA TYR A 445 -8.79 23.75 -6.18
C TYR A 445 -7.58 24.20 -5.35
N GLN A 446 -7.78 25.00 -4.30
CA GLN A 446 -6.75 25.38 -3.33
C GLN A 446 -7.36 25.94 -2.04
N TYR A 447 -6.49 26.26 -1.08
CA TYR A 447 -6.86 26.95 0.15
C TYR A 447 -6.14 28.31 0.26
N MET A 448 -6.81 29.29 0.87
CA MET A 448 -6.19 30.53 1.35
C MET A 448 -5.79 30.33 2.82
N GLY A 449 -4.49 30.22 3.09
CA GLY A 449 -3.91 29.95 4.40
C GLY A 449 -3.57 31.22 5.19
N TYR A 450 -3.75 31.14 6.49
CA TYR A 450 -3.53 32.20 7.48
C TYR A 450 -2.57 31.69 8.54
N HIS A 451 -1.45 32.38 8.71
CA HIS A 451 -0.39 31.95 9.62
C HIS A 451 -0.54 32.62 10.97
N PHE A 452 -0.98 31.85 11.96
CA PHE A 452 -1.17 32.30 13.33
C PHE A 452 -0.02 31.83 14.23
N VAL A 453 0.70 32.77 14.82
CA VAL A 453 1.77 32.52 15.78
C VAL A 453 1.21 32.60 17.20
N ALA A 454 1.35 31.52 17.97
CA ALA A 454 0.90 31.41 19.34
C ALA A 454 1.67 32.37 20.27
N GLN A 455 0.93 33.04 21.15
CA GLN A 455 1.42 34.02 22.10
C GLN A 455 1.47 33.37 23.49
N THR A 456 2.66 32.93 23.89
CA THR A 456 2.85 32.26 25.18
C THR A 456 3.36 33.26 26.22
N ALA A 457 2.52 33.57 27.21
CA ALA A 457 2.89 34.48 28.29
C ALA A 457 4.06 33.93 29.12
N GLY A 458 5.16 34.69 29.18
CA GLY A 458 6.36 34.28 29.92
C GLY A 458 7.20 33.19 29.24
N ALA A 459 6.96 32.90 27.94
CA ALA A 459 7.84 32.03 27.18
C ALA A 459 9.27 32.57 27.21
N VAL A 460 10.18 31.77 27.74
CA VAL A 460 11.60 32.02 27.65
C VAL A 460 11.99 31.78 26.20
N LYS A 461 12.34 32.86 25.50
CA LYS A 461 12.82 32.78 24.14
C LYS A 461 14.11 31.99 24.11
N SER A 462 14.22 31.04 23.19
CA SER A 462 15.41 30.22 23.05
C SER A 462 15.75 29.98 21.59
N TYR A 463 17.04 29.92 21.29
CA TYR A 463 17.58 29.67 19.95
C TYR A 463 18.23 28.30 19.92
N LYS A 464 18.03 27.58 18.80
CA LYS A 464 18.55 26.22 18.59
C LYS A 464 20.03 26.30 18.26
N GLY A 465 20.88 25.86 19.19
CA GLY A 465 22.31 25.68 18.97
C GLY A 465 22.63 24.23 18.61
N GLN A 466 23.52 24.01 17.64
CA GLN A 466 24.06 22.68 17.34
C GLN A 466 25.51 22.77 16.86
N LEU A 467 26.35 21.89 17.39
CA LEU A 467 27.73 21.71 16.95
C LEU A 467 27.78 20.62 15.87
N SER A 468 28.45 20.91 14.77
CA SER A 468 28.55 20.05 13.59
C SER A 468 30.01 19.82 13.23
N PHE A 469 30.37 18.55 13.06
CA PHE A 469 31.69 18.09 12.67
C PHE A 469 31.61 17.37 11.32
N PHE A 470 32.66 17.48 10.52
CA PHE A 470 32.87 16.62 9.36
C PHE A 470 34.34 16.31 9.12
N ASP A 471 34.60 15.13 8.56
CA ASP A 471 35.94 14.67 8.24
C ASP A 471 36.26 14.78 6.74
N THR A 472 37.49 14.44 6.34
CA THR A 472 37.92 14.52 4.93
C THR A 472 37.20 13.52 4.00
N GLY A 473 36.52 12.52 4.57
CA GLY A 473 35.65 11.58 3.88
C GLY A 473 34.19 12.04 3.81
N TRP A 474 33.87 13.24 4.31
CA TRP A 474 32.52 13.77 4.43
C TRP A 474 31.60 12.93 5.32
N VAL A 475 32.16 12.31 6.36
CA VAL A 475 31.37 11.73 7.45
C VAL A 475 31.02 12.85 8.43
N PHE A 476 29.73 13.01 8.71
CA PHE A 476 29.21 14.06 9.58
C PHE A 476 28.83 13.51 10.95
N LEU A 477 29.16 14.27 11.99
CA LEU A 477 28.69 14.04 13.37
C LEU A 477 28.12 15.35 13.91
N THR A 478 27.07 15.26 14.71
CA THR A 478 26.42 16.44 15.30
C THR A 478 26.21 16.24 16.80
N SER A 479 26.18 17.34 17.55
CA SER A 479 25.80 17.31 18.95
C SER A 479 24.29 17.17 19.09
N GLU A 480 23.86 16.76 20.28
CA GLU A 480 22.52 17.08 20.74
C GLU A 480 22.28 18.60 20.69
N VAL A 481 21.01 18.97 20.51
CA VAL A 481 20.59 20.37 20.45
C VAL A 481 20.71 21.01 21.83
N VAL A 482 21.26 22.22 21.88
CA VAL A 482 21.30 23.04 23.10
C VAL A 482 20.51 24.32 22.86
N PHE A 483 19.57 24.61 23.74
CA PHE A 483 18.72 25.81 23.66
C PHE A 483 19.36 26.99 24.39
N ILE A 484 19.66 28.04 23.63
CA ILE A 484 20.29 29.27 24.13
C ILE A 484 19.20 30.28 24.43
N SER A 485 19.02 30.63 25.70
CA SER A 485 17.88 31.47 26.15
C SER A 485 18.27 32.83 26.73
N GLY A 486 19.56 33.10 26.84
CA GLY A 486 20.09 34.36 27.35
C GLY A 486 21.60 34.35 27.47
N ASP A 487 22.13 35.40 28.12
CA ASP A 487 23.53 35.46 28.51
C ASP A 487 23.93 34.25 29.36
N GLY A 488 25.08 33.64 29.05
CA GLY A 488 25.59 32.53 29.85
C GLY A 488 26.56 31.63 29.11
N ASP A 489 27.03 30.60 29.83
CA ASP A 489 27.85 29.56 29.24
C ASP A 489 26.97 28.40 28.77
N TYR A 490 27.28 27.85 27.60
CA TYR A 490 26.59 26.70 27.01
C TYR A 490 27.62 25.70 26.50
N THR A 491 27.37 24.39 26.68
CA THR A 491 28.29 23.33 26.30
C THR A 491 27.63 22.38 25.31
N PHE A 492 28.33 22.08 24.22
CA PHE A 492 27.93 21.18 23.15
C PHE A 492 28.86 19.98 23.13
N GLU A 493 28.31 18.78 22.94
CA GLU A 493 29.10 17.54 22.95
C GLU A 493 28.79 16.69 21.71
N ILE A 494 29.83 16.35 20.96
CA ILE A 494 29.79 15.35 19.88
C ILE A 494 30.43 14.08 20.42
N THR A 495 29.72 12.96 20.32
CA THR A 495 30.24 11.63 20.65
C THR A 495 30.63 10.89 19.37
N GLY A 496 31.76 10.20 19.37
CA GLY A 496 32.24 9.43 18.23
C GLY A 496 33.77 9.39 18.15
N SER A 497 34.29 9.09 16.98
CA SER A 497 35.73 9.16 16.71
C SER A 497 36.01 9.61 15.30
N SER A 498 37.13 10.30 15.11
CA SER A 498 37.70 10.59 13.80
C SER A 498 39.20 10.79 13.92
N ASP A 499 39.95 10.16 13.02
CA ASP A 499 41.40 10.32 12.84
C ASP A 499 41.76 11.26 11.68
N ILE A 500 40.76 11.76 10.94
CA ILE A 500 40.91 12.61 9.74
C ILE A 500 40.00 13.85 9.78
N PRO A 501 39.99 14.63 10.89
CA PRO A 501 39.11 15.79 11.03
C PRO A 501 39.31 16.82 9.92
N TYR A 502 38.23 17.50 9.51
CA TYR A 502 38.30 18.47 8.42
C TYR A 502 37.55 19.77 8.71
N GLY A 503 36.40 19.71 9.37
CA GLY A 503 35.69 20.91 9.82
C GLY A 503 34.88 20.71 11.09
N LEU A 504 34.73 21.81 11.84
CA LEU A 504 33.91 21.89 13.05
C LEU A 504 33.30 23.28 13.12
N TYR A 505 31.98 23.38 13.17
CA TYR A 505 31.29 24.67 13.29
C TYR A 505 30.10 24.55 14.25
N LEU A 506 29.78 25.65 14.90
CA LEU A 506 28.59 25.81 15.72
C LEU A 506 27.63 26.74 14.99
N ASP A 507 26.38 26.32 14.84
CA ASP A 507 25.28 27.18 14.40
C ASP A 507 24.30 27.46 15.54
N ILE A 508 23.87 28.71 15.64
CA ILE A 508 22.75 29.14 16.47
C ILE A 508 21.71 29.75 15.56
N GLN A 509 20.64 28.99 15.32
CA GLN A 509 19.65 29.31 14.30
C GLN A 509 18.79 30.50 14.69
N LYS A 510 18.54 31.41 13.73
CA LYS A 510 17.63 32.56 13.82
C LYS A 510 17.97 33.62 14.87
N ILE A 511 19.06 33.49 15.63
CA ILE A 511 19.40 34.41 16.72
C ILE A 511 19.71 35.83 16.25
N LEU A 512 20.26 35.99 15.04
CA LEU A 512 20.66 37.30 14.49
C LEU A 512 19.46 38.14 14.06
N LYS A 513 18.29 37.53 13.79
CA LYS A 513 17.06 38.26 13.46
C LYS A 513 16.69 39.29 14.52
N GLU A 514 16.98 38.97 15.78
CA GLU A 514 16.57 39.76 16.93
C GLU A 514 17.72 40.28 17.78
N ASN A 515 18.85 39.59 17.76
CA ASN A 515 20.05 39.94 18.50
C ASN A 515 21.21 40.16 17.51
N PRO A 516 21.12 41.13 16.58
CA PRO A 516 22.17 41.35 15.59
C PRO A 516 23.52 41.76 16.23
N ASN A 517 23.48 42.28 17.45
CA ASN A 517 24.66 42.69 18.23
C ASN A 517 25.12 41.65 19.27
N MET A 518 24.65 40.40 19.16
CA MET A 518 25.11 39.34 20.05
C MET A 518 26.60 39.04 19.85
N ASP A 519 27.25 38.40 20.83
CA ASP A 519 28.53 37.71 20.65
C ASP A 519 28.49 36.29 21.20
N VAL A 520 29.22 35.40 20.54
CA VAL A 520 29.43 34.00 20.95
C VAL A 520 30.93 33.84 21.01
N ALA A 521 31.50 33.74 22.20
CA ALA A 521 32.94 33.53 22.40
C ALA A 521 33.22 32.06 22.75
N ILE A 522 34.24 31.44 22.14
CA ILE A 522 34.67 30.09 22.54
C ILE A 522 35.41 30.19 23.88
N LYS A 523 34.92 29.46 24.88
CA LYS A 523 35.44 29.47 26.25
C LYS A 523 36.38 28.30 26.52
N ASP A 524 36.04 27.11 26.04
CA ASP A 524 36.87 25.90 26.19
C ASP A 524 36.54 24.93 25.06
N ILE A 525 37.55 24.21 24.58
CA ILE A 525 37.39 23.10 23.64
C ILE A 525 38.11 21.90 24.25
N LYS A 526 37.38 20.80 24.44
CA LYS A 526 37.92 19.54 24.94
C LYS A 526 37.82 18.47 23.87
N VAL A 527 38.93 17.76 23.69
CA VAL A 527 39.02 16.58 22.84
C VAL A 527 39.35 15.40 23.73
N ASP A 528 38.48 14.38 23.71
CA ASP A 528 38.55 13.22 24.61
C ASP A 528 38.71 13.62 26.09
N GLY A 529 37.94 14.64 26.50
CA GLY A 529 37.94 15.19 27.85
C GLY A 529 39.12 16.09 28.21
N THR A 530 40.06 16.31 27.30
CA THR A 530 41.26 17.15 27.53
C THR A 530 41.16 18.48 26.78
N SER A 531 41.34 19.60 27.49
CA SER A 531 41.34 20.92 26.85
C SER A 531 42.49 21.07 25.85
N ILE A 532 42.19 21.60 24.67
CA ILE A 532 43.15 21.86 23.59
C ILE A 532 43.43 23.38 23.46
N PRO A 533 44.59 23.77 22.91
CA PRO A 533 44.84 25.17 22.58
C PRO A 533 43.95 25.65 21.43
N PHE A 534 43.49 26.89 21.50
CA PHE A 534 42.77 27.61 20.45
C PHE A 534 42.94 29.12 20.63
N ASP A 535 42.63 29.90 19.59
CA ASP A 535 42.58 31.36 19.64
C ASP A 535 41.21 31.85 19.11
N ASP A 536 40.33 32.32 20.00
CA ASP A 536 38.99 32.78 19.63
C ASP A 536 39.00 34.01 18.71
N THR A 537 40.10 34.77 18.69
CA THR A 537 40.21 36.00 17.88
C THR A 537 40.37 35.70 16.39
N VAL A 538 40.83 34.50 16.03
CA VAL A 538 40.97 34.05 14.63
C VAL A 538 39.88 33.07 14.20
N ILE A 539 39.02 32.61 15.12
CA ILE A 539 37.86 31.77 14.80
C ILE A 539 36.75 32.66 14.25
N ASP A 540 36.33 32.38 13.02
CA ASP A 540 35.37 33.19 12.28
C ASP A 540 34.04 33.36 13.03
N ARG A 541 33.54 34.60 13.02
CA ARG A 541 32.14 34.95 13.32
C ARG A 541 31.47 35.14 11.97
N GLY A 542 30.61 34.20 11.60
CA GLY A 542 30.04 34.12 10.27
C GLY A 542 28.53 33.94 10.30
N ILE A 543 27.95 33.94 9.11
CA ILE A 543 26.55 33.61 8.89
C ILE A 543 26.46 32.12 8.58
N GLY A 544 25.40 31.48 9.10
CA GLY A 544 25.07 30.10 8.74
C GLY A 544 24.52 29.99 7.32
N ASP A 545 23.85 28.88 7.03
CA ASP A 545 23.21 28.71 5.72
C ASP A 545 21.95 29.60 5.56
N ASP A 546 21.37 30.03 6.68
CA ASP A 546 20.33 31.04 6.78
C ASP A 546 20.93 32.36 7.29
N GLU A 547 20.56 33.49 6.66
CA GLU A 547 21.12 34.82 6.95
C GLU A 547 20.91 35.30 8.39
N THR A 548 19.94 34.70 9.10
CA THR A 548 19.60 34.99 10.49
C THR A 548 20.31 34.07 11.49
N SER A 549 21.13 33.13 11.02
CA SER A 549 21.86 32.18 11.86
C SER A 549 23.28 32.64 12.16
N ALA A 550 23.67 32.62 13.43
CA ALA A 550 25.04 32.91 13.86
C ALA A 550 25.90 31.64 13.76
N ARG A 551 27.02 31.70 13.04
CA ARG A 551 27.98 30.61 12.89
C ARG A 551 29.31 30.96 13.55
N ARG A 552 29.86 30.04 14.36
CA ARG A 552 31.28 30.04 14.73
C ARG A 552 31.98 28.90 14.02
N TYR A 553 32.89 29.19 13.10
CA TYR A 553 33.60 28.17 12.33
C TYR A 553 34.93 27.79 13.02
N ILE A 554 34.81 26.93 14.03
CA ILE A 554 35.88 26.59 14.99
C ILE A 554 37.09 25.95 14.28
N LEU A 555 36.87 24.91 13.47
CA LEU A 555 37.86 24.35 12.55
C LEU A 555 37.38 24.62 11.13
N ASN A 556 37.93 25.64 10.49
CA ASN A 556 37.58 26.06 9.14
C ASN A 556 38.67 25.60 8.16
N PRO A 557 38.42 24.60 7.29
CA PRO A 557 39.41 24.12 6.33
C PRO A 557 39.80 25.15 5.26
N TRP A 558 39.05 26.25 5.16
CA TRP A 558 39.29 27.35 4.23
C TRP A 558 39.70 28.65 4.93
N GLY A 559 39.79 28.65 6.27
CA GLY A 559 40.04 29.83 7.09
C GLY A 559 41.35 29.79 7.86
N ALA A 560 41.49 30.70 8.82
CA ALA A 560 42.71 30.84 9.63
C ALA A 560 43.02 29.60 10.49
N THR A 561 42.01 28.80 10.84
CA THR A 561 42.14 27.61 11.70
C THR A 561 42.39 26.31 10.93
N ALA A 562 42.57 26.35 9.60
CA ALA A 562 42.79 25.14 8.79
C ALA A 562 43.98 24.29 9.28
N ALA A 563 45.03 24.94 9.80
CA ALA A 563 46.23 24.28 10.31
C ALA A 563 46.03 23.60 11.69
N ASP A 564 44.92 23.87 12.38
CA ASP A 564 44.64 23.35 13.73
C ASP A 564 44.11 21.91 13.73
N THR A 565 43.89 21.35 12.54
CA THR A 565 43.44 19.96 12.31
C THR A 565 44.04 18.93 13.29
N PRO A 566 45.37 18.91 13.59
CA PRO A 566 45.95 17.95 14.51
C PRO A 566 45.44 18.00 15.96
N TYR A 567 44.83 19.11 16.38
CA TYR A 567 44.26 19.24 17.72
C TYR A 567 42.88 18.62 17.85
N TYR A 568 42.18 18.37 16.73
CA TYR A 568 40.80 17.90 16.69
C TYR A 568 40.66 16.40 16.37
N LEU A 569 41.71 15.60 16.53
CA LEU A 569 41.62 14.14 16.42
C LEU A 569 41.04 13.58 17.71
N PHE A 570 39.98 12.76 17.63
CA PHE A 570 39.27 12.27 18.81
C PHE A 570 38.86 10.81 18.67
N GLN A 571 38.76 10.10 19.79
CA GLN A 571 38.38 8.69 19.89
C GLN A 571 37.06 8.47 20.63
N SER A 572 36.63 9.45 21.42
CA SER A 572 35.41 9.40 22.23
C SER A 572 34.49 10.59 21.98
N GLY A 573 35.03 11.79 21.79
CA GLY A 573 34.22 12.97 21.49
C GLY A 573 34.94 14.30 21.56
N ILE A 574 34.22 15.34 21.12
CA ILE A 574 34.61 16.75 21.23
C ILE A 574 33.54 17.48 22.03
N SER A 575 33.96 18.29 23.00
CA SER A 575 33.09 19.18 23.77
C SER A 575 33.52 20.63 23.57
N VAL A 576 32.59 21.51 23.21
CA VAL A 576 32.83 22.95 23.03
C VAL A 576 31.96 23.71 24.01
N THR A 577 32.59 24.49 24.88
CA THR A 577 31.89 25.45 25.75
C THR A 577 32.02 26.85 25.17
N ILE A 578 30.89 27.53 25.02
CA ILE A 578 30.82 28.92 24.56
C ILE A 578 30.29 29.82 25.68
N THR A 579 30.57 31.11 25.57
CA THR A 579 29.89 32.17 26.31
C THR A 579 29.04 32.97 25.33
N VAL A 580 27.74 33.04 25.56
CA VAL A 580 26.80 33.87 24.78
C VAL A 580 26.56 35.19 25.51
N LYS A 581 26.60 36.27 24.74
CA LYS A 581 26.10 37.60 25.11
C LYS A 581 25.05 38.03 24.11
N MET A 582 23.81 38.23 24.55
CA MET A 582 22.70 38.60 23.66
C MET A 582 22.85 40.00 23.07
N ASP A 583 23.57 40.88 23.77
CA ASP A 583 23.97 42.18 23.25
C ASP A 583 25.36 42.52 23.78
N ASN A 584 26.32 42.69 22.88
CA ASN A 584 27.68 43.12 23.16
C ASN A 584 27.96 44.55 22.64
N GLY A 585 26.94 45.25 22.16
CA GLY A 585 27.02 46.63 21.66
C GLY A 585 27.68 46.77 20.28
N THR A 586 28.08 45.67 19.65
CA THR A 586 28.67 45.62 18.30
C THR A 586 28.04 44.49 17.50
N PRO A 587 27.80 44.68 16.19
CA PRO A 587 27.27 43.62 15.33
C PRO A 587 28.11 42.34 15.41
N PHE A 588 27.44 41.19 15.43
CA PHE A 588 28.11 39.88 15.40
C PHE A 588 28.92 39.69 14.12
N ILE A 589 28.35 40.15 13.00
CA ILE A 589 29.00 40.22 11.70
C ILE A 589 29.52 41.63 11.52
N VAL A 590 30.83 41.78 11.48
CA VAL A 590 31.49 43.05 11.15
C VAL A 590 31.74 43.04 9.64
N GLU A 591 31.11 43.95 8.89
CA GLU A 591 31.42 44.10 7.46
C GLU A 591 32.91 44.44 7.30
N GLU A 592 33.63 43.65 6.49
CA GLU A 592 34.97 44.01 6.06
C GLU A 592 34.87 45.18 5.05
N GLU A 593 35.59 46.28 5.31
CA GLU A 593 35.72 47.43 4.38
C GLU A 593 36.48 47.09 3.09
#